data_AF-A0A1F4ZTL4-F1
#
_entry.id   AF-A0A1F4ZTL4-F1
#
_cell.length_a   1.000
_cell.length_b   1.000
_cell.length_c   1.000
_cell.angle_alpha   90.00
_cell.angle_beta   90.00
_cell.angle_gamma   90.00
#
_symmetry.space_group_name_H-M   'P 1'
#
loop_
_entity.id
_entity.type
_entity.pdbx_description
1 polymer ?
#
loop_
_entity_poly.entity_id
_entity_poly.type
_entity_poly.pdbx_seq_one_letter_code
_entity_poly.pdbx_strand_id
1 'polypeptide(L)'
;MTTPSTPYAGQLLSDYREFLISRQVSPNTLKNYLSDLRIFFFFLNSLALPVESGRLNVIFTPEVLSQFSQYLSTINPAATVKRRLSSLRKFQEYAHQNQLLASPETSFSADESAVTAALPDGTDPLPTPVLQPVEPYSPPVMDVPQSPDHSVTTFPPVGSEQENPPTQINPYIMYAPPASVTESPPSVSDNHTSRPSDLIRRLPDNFVSSMVTSQRSTKIWYYFLPVVSFILTFLITYIVSLASSSDSSPLSLYRSVQALASNL
;
A
#
# COMPACT_ATOMS: atom_id res chain seq x y z
N MET A 1 2.90 12.45 3.39
CA MET A 1 4.03 11.56 3.73
C MET A 1 4.67 11.07 2.44
N THR A 2 5.76 11.71 2.04
CA THR A 2 6.66 11.22 0.99
C THR A 2 7.61 10.22 1.65
N THR A 3 7.31 8.92 1.55
CA THR A 3 8.24 7.88 2.00
C THR A 3 9.51 7.97 1.14
N PRO A 4 10.71 7.81 1.72
CA PRO A 4 11.95 7.69 0.95
C PRO A 4 11.92 6.35 0.20
N SER A 5 11.20 6.30 -0.91
CA SER A 5 11.34 5.22 -1.87
C SER A 5 12.66 5.42 -2.60
N THR A 6 13.43 4.36 -2.79
CA THR A 6 14.59 4.42 -3.69
C THR A 6 14.14 4.97 -5.05
N PRO A 7 14.98 5.75 -5.75
CA PRO A 7 14.62 6.31 -7.06
C PRO A 7 14.16 5.21 -8.03
N TYR A 8 14.76 4.02 -7.92
CA TYR A 8 14.40 2.85 -8.71
C TYR A 8 12.99 2.31 -8.41
N ALA A 9 12.56 2.26 -7.14
CA ALA A 9 11.19 1.86 -6.80
C ALA A 9 10.13 2.80 -7.42
N GLY A 10 10.44 4.10 -7.50
CA GLY A 10 9.60 5.08 -8.17
C GLY A 10 9.48 4.83 -9.67
N GLN A 11 10.61 4.57 -10.34
CA GLN A 11 10.65 4.21 -11.75
C GLN A 11 9.85 2.93 -12.02
N LEU A 12 10.04 1.89 -11.22
CA LEU A 12 9.37 0.61 -11.36
C LEU A 12 7.84 0.71 -11.19
N LEU A 13 7.35 1.59 -10.30
CA LEU A 13 5.92 1.90 -10.20
C LEU A 13 5.39 2.64 -11.42
N SER A 14 6.20 3.51 -12.02
CA SER A 14 5.84 4.23 -13.25
C SER A 14 5.74 3.25 -14.42
N ASP A 15 6.73 2.39 -14.60
CA ASP A 15 6.75 1.42 -15.69
C ASP A 15 5.61 0.41 -15.55
N TYR A 16 5.34 -0.05 -14.32
CA TYR A 16 4.20 -0.91 -14.05
C TYR A 16 2.84 -0.21 -14.26
N ARG A 17 2.74 1.10 -13.96
CA ARG A 17 1.55 1.89 -14.25
C ARG A 17 1.25 1.90 -15.75
N GLU A 18 2.26 2.18 -16.57
CA GLU A 18 2.09 2.21 -18.04
C GLU A 18 1.71 0.83 -18.58
N PHE A 19 2.27 -0.25 -18.02
CA PHE A 19 1.85 -1.61 -18.32
C PHE A 19 0.37 -1.88 -17.97
N LEU A 20 -0.12 -1.42 -16.81
CA LEU A 20 -1.52 -1.61 -16.45
C LEU A 20 -2.48 -0.80 -17.34
N ILE A 21 -2.05 0.38 -17.77
CA ILE A 21 -2.79 1.22 -18.72
C ILE A 21 -2.90 0.52 -20.07
N SER A 22 -1.81 -0.07 -20.58
CA SER A 22 -1.85 -0.81 -21.85
C SER A 22 -2.73 -2.05 -21.80
N ARG A 23 -2.94 -2.62 -20.60
CA ARG A 23 -3.90 -3.70 -20.31
C ARG A 23 -5.34 -3.23 -20.08
N GLN A 24 -5.63 -1.94 -20.27
CA GLN A 24 -6.97 -1.34 -20.11
C GLN A 24 -7.60 -1.59 -18.73
N VAL A 25 -6.77 -1.66 -17.69
CA VAL A 25 -7.23 -1.84 -16.32
C VAL A 25 -8.03 -0.60 -15.86
N SER A 26 -9.16 -0.80 -15.17
CA SER A 26 -9.99 0.32 -14.71
C SER A 26 -9.20 1.30 -13.82
N PRO A 27 -9.54 2.61 -13.82
CA PRO A 27 -8.83 3.59 -13.00
C PRO A 27 -8.80 3.25 -11.50
N ASN A 28 -9.86 2.60 -11.00
CA ASN A 28 -9.92 2.17 -9.60
C ASN A 28 -8.96 1.00 -9.33
N THR A 29 -8.95 0.00 -10.22
CA THR A 29 -8.03 -1.13 -10.13
C THR A 29 -6.57 -0.69 -10.25
N LEU A 30 -6.27 0.25 -11.16
CA LEU A 30 -4.94 0.86 -11.30
C LEU A 30 -4.46 1.50 -9.98
N LYS A 31 -5.30 2.34 -9.36
CA LYS A 31 -4.99 2.97 -8.06
C LYS A 31 -4.75 1.91 -6.98
N ASN A 32 -5.58 0.87 -6.95
CA ASN A 32 -5.46 -0.22 -5.98
C ASN A 32 -4.15 -0.99 -6.12
N TYR A 33 -3.76 -1.38 -7.34
CA TYR A 33 -2.52 -2.11 -7.60
C TYR A 33 -1.29 -1.28 -7.22
N LEU A 34 -1.23 -0.02 -7.64
CA LEU A 34 -0.11 0.87 -7.30
C LEU A 34 -0.04 1.15 -5.80
N SER A 35 -1.17 1.34 -5.13
CA SER A 35 -1.20 1.53 -3.68
C SER A 35 -0.73 0.29 -2.93
N ASP A 36 -1.02 -0.92 -3.42
CA ASP A 36 -0.59 -2.16 -2.79
C ASP A 36 0.91 -2.37 -2.93
N LEU A 37 1.47 -2.09 -4.11
CA LEU A 37 2.91 -2.19 -4.32
C LEU A 37 3.71 -1.20 -3.49
N ARG A 38 3.20 0.02 -3.28
CA ARG A 38 3.85 0.97 -2.35
C ARG A 38 3.94 0.41 -0.93
N ILE A 39 2.92 -0.31 -0.47
CA ILE A 39 2.97 -0.97 0.85
C ILE A 39 3.99 -2.10 0.87
N PHE A 40 4.10 -2.87 -0.22
CA PHE A 40 5.15 -3.89 -0.34
C PHE A 40 6.55 -3.27 -0.32
N PHE A 41 6.80 -2.21 -1.09
CA PHE A 41 8.11 -1.54 -1.11
C PHE A 41 8.45 -0.87 0.22
N PHE A 42 7.45 -0.31 0.90
CA PHE A 42 7.63 0.18 2.26
C PHE A 42 8.03 -0.94 3.23
N PHE A 43 7.36 -2.11 3.13
CA PHE A 43 7.72 -3.28 3.91
C PHE A 43 9.15 -3.76 3.62
N LEU A 44 9.57 -3.82 2.36
CA LEU A 44 10.95 -4.20 1.99
C LEU A 44 11.98 -3.24 2.60
N ASN A 45 11.71 -1.93 2.58
CA ASN A 45 12.56 -0.95 3.24
C ASN A 45 12.66 -1.19 4.77
N SER A 46 11.58 -1.64 5.42
CA SER A 46 11.60 -1.98 6.85
C SER A 46 12.47 -3.20 7.18
N LEU A 47 12.74 -4.06 6.19
CA LEU A 47 13.65 -5.20 6.30
C LEU A 47 15.09 -4.87 5.87
N ALA A 48 15.40 -3.60 5.57
CA ALA A 48 16.66 -3.19 4.96
C ALA A 48 16.96 -3.92 3.63
N LEU A 49 15.91 -4.25 2.87
CA LEU A 49 15.99 -4.85 1.53
C LEU A 49 15.56 -3.80 0.48
N PRO A 50 16.41 -2.80 0.17
CA PRO A 50 16.05 -1.76 -0.79
C PRO A 50 15.78 -2.35 -2.17
N VAL A 51 14.79 -1.78 -2.87
CA VAL A 51 14.50 -2.14 -4.26
C VAL A 51 15.60 -1.52 -5.15
N GLU A 52 16.45 -2.38 -5.69
CA GLU A 52 17.59 -2.02 -6.56
C GLU A 52 17.47 -2.71 -7.93
N SER A 53 18.05 -2.08 -8.95
CA SER A 53 18.12 -2.66 -10.30
C SER A 53 18.92 -3.97 -10.28
N GLY A 54 18.43 -5.00 -10.99
CA GLY A 54 19.05 -6.32 -11.04
C GLY A 54 18.89 -7.19 -9.77
N ARG A 55 18.30 -6.66 -8.68
CA ARG A 55 18.12 -7.40 -7.42
C ARG A 55 16.68 -7.80 -7.12
N LEU A 56 15.78 -7.69 -8.10
CA LEU A 56 14.38 -8.06 -7.90
C LEU A 56 14.21 -9.55 -7.53
N ASN A 57 15.10 -10.43 -7.98
CA ASN A 57 15.07 -11.86 -7.60
C ASN A 57 15.20 -12.07 -6.08
N VAL A 58 15.93 -11.20 -5.38
CA VAL A 58 16.17 -11.31 -3.94
C VAL A 58 14.91 -10.99 -3.13
N ILE A 59 14.06 -10.10 -3.64
CA ILE A 59 12.83 -9.67 -2.96
C ILE A 59 11.61 -10.56 -3.25
N PHE A 60 11.67 -11.41 -4.28
CA PHE A 60 10.62 -12.38 -4.63
C PHE A 60 10.92 -13.80 -4.16
N THR A 61 11.68 -13.95 -3.08
CA THR A 61 11.91 -15.26 -2.45
C THR A 61 10.67 -15.71 -1.66
N PRO A 62 10.40 -17.03 -1.55
CA PRO A 62 9.29 -17.54 -0.76
C PRO A 62 9.31 -17.04 0.70
N GLU A 63 10.50 -16.85 1.25
CA GLU A 63 10.71 -16.33 2.60
C GLU A 63 10.20 -14.89 2.75
N VAL A 64 10.62 -13.97 1.87
CA VAL A 64 10.16 -12.57 1.91
C VAL A 64 8.64 -12.47 1.67
N LEU A 65 8.11 -13.30 0.78
CA LEU A 65 6.66 -13.36 0.52
C LEU A 65 5.87 -13.89 1.73
N SER A 66 6.40 -14.88 2.44
CA SER A 66 5.83 -15.41 3.68
C SER A 66 5.81 -14.34 4.78
N GLN A 67 6.94 -13.66 4.99
CA GLN A 67 7.04 -12.57 5.95
C GLN A 67 6.08 -11.41 5.61
N PHE A 68 5.95 -11.05 4.33
CA PHE A 68 5.00 -10.03 3.91
C PHE A 68 3.55 -10.44 4.17
N SER A 69 3.19 -11.70 3.88
CA SER A 69 1.85 -12.24 4.18
C SER A 69 1.53 -12.20 5.67
N GLN A 70 2.49 -12.56 6.52
CA GLN A 70 2.37 -12.48 7.98
C GLN A 70 2.20 -11.02 8.42
N TYR A 71 3.05 -10.11 7.95
CA TYR A 71 2.94 -8.67 8.21
C TYR A 71 1.59 -8.09 7.81
N LEU A 72 1.04 -8.48 6.65
CA LEU A 72 -0.27 -8.00 6.24
C LEU A 72 -1.38 -8.51 7.16
N SER A 73 -1.27 -9.74 7.65
CA SER A 73 -2.27 -10.39 8.50
C SER A 73 -2.33 -9.80 9.91
N THR A 74 -1.27 -9.16 10.39
CA THR A 74 -1.27 -8.50 11.71
C THR A 74 -2.00 -7.16 11.70
N ILE A 75 -2.03 -6.44 10.56
CA ILE A 75 -2.55 -5.07 10.50
C ILE A 75 -3.77 -4.88 9.58
N ASN A 76 -4.14 -5.88 8.77
CA ASN A 76 -5.25 -5.76 7.81
C ASN A 76 -6.27 -6.90 7.96
N PRO A 77 -7.55 -6.66 7.63
CA PRO A 77 -8.53 -7.72 7.49
C PRO A 77 -8.21 -8.66 6.32
N ALA A 78 -8.63 -9.93 6.42
CA ALA A 78 -8.31 -10.98 5.46
C ALA A 78 -8.62 -10.63 3.99
N ALA A 79 -9.71 -9.91 3.72
CA ALA A 79 -10.07 -9.46 2.37
C ALA A 79 -9.00 -8.52 1.77
N THR A 80 -8.44 -7.62 2.59
CA THR A 80 -7.38 -6.71 2.18
C THR A 80 -6.06 -7.44 1.97
N VAL A 81 -5.74 -8.43 2.82
CA VAL A 81 -4.55 -9.30 2.65
C VAL A 81 -4.62 -10.00 1.29
N LYS A 82 -5.74 -10.68 1.00
CA LYS A 82 -5.96 -11.37 -0.29
C LYS A 82 -5.78 -10.43 -1.48
N ARG A 83 -6.37 -9.23 -1.41
CA ARG A 83 -6.25 -8.20 -2.46
C ARG A 83 -4.79 -7.80 -2.69
N ARG A 84 -4.05 -7.47 -1.63
CA ARG A 84 -2.64 -7.05 -1.72
C ARG A 84 -1.73 -8.15 -2.26
N LEU A 85 -1.91 -9.39 -1.80
CA LEU A 85 -1.17 -10.54 -2.33
C LEU A 85 -1.50 -10.80 -3.80
N SER A 86 -2.75 -10.58 -4.22
CA SER A 86 -3.11 -10.67 -5.64
C SER A 86 -2.43 -9.58 -6.48
N SER A 87 -2.39 -8.34 -5.99
CA SER A 87 -1.67 -7.24 -6.66
C SER A 87 -0.18 -7.56 -6.79
N LEU A 88 0.42 -8.15 -5.74
CA LEU A 88 1.83 -8.55 -5.75
C LEU A 88 2.12 -9.65 -6.78
N ARG A 89 1.25 -10.66 -6.89
CA ARG A 89 1.37 -11.70 -7.95
C ARG A 89 1.29 -11.11 -9.35
N LYS A 90 0.37 -10.16 -9.58
CA LYS A 90 0.25 -9.46 -10.87
C LYS A 90 1.47 -8.61 -11.20
N PHE A 91 2.15 -8.09 -10.19
CA PHE A 91 3.40 -7.39 -10.39
C PHE A 91 4.56 -8.35 -10.67
N GLN A 92 4.61 -9.51 -10.00
CA GLN A 92 5.59 -10.56 -10.30
C GLN A 92 5.43 -11.08 -11.73
N GLU A 93 4.20 -11.31 -12.21
CA GLU A 93 3.90 -11.64 -13.61
C GLU A 93 4.48 -10.59 -14.57
N TYR A 94 4.25 -9.31 -14.29
CA TYR A 94 4.83 -8.21 -15.07
C TYR A 94 6.36 -8.24 -15.05
N ALA A 95 6.97 -8.47 -13.89
CA ALA A 95 8.43 -8.50 -13.76
C ALA A 95 9.05 -9.67 -14.56
N HIS A 96 8.40 -10.84 -14.60
CA HIS A 96 8.81 -11.93 -15.48
C HIS A 96 8.64 -11.58 -16.96
N GLN A 97 7.50 -11.00 -17.36
CA GLN A 97 7.23 -10.62 -18.75
C GLN A 97 8.24 -9.61 -19.31
N ASN A 98 8.76 -8.73 -18.45
CA ASN A 98 9.72 -7.70 -18.84
C ASN A 98 11.17 -8.10 -18.53
N GLN A 99 11.43 -9.37 -18.23
CA GLN A 99 12.78 -9.91 -17.94
C GLN A 99 13.50 -9.18 -16.80
N LEU A 100 12.72 -8.61 -15.87
CA LEU A 100 13.23 -7.96 -14.66
C LEU A 100 13.60 -8.98 -13.58
N LEU A 101 13.08 -10.20 -13.71
CA LEU A 101 13.45 -11.37 -12.92
C LEU A 101 14.28 -12.30 -13.79
N ALA A 102 15.33 -12.88 -13.21
CA ALA A 102 16.12 -13.88 -13.90
C ALA A 102 15.23 -15.09 -14.20
N SER A 103 15.33 -15.60 -15.42
CA SER A 103 14.69 -16.88 -15.75
C SER A 103 15.37 -17.98 -14.91
N PRO A 104 14.62 -18.87 -14.25
CA PRO A 104 15.20 -19.92 -13.40
C PRO A 104 16.12 -20.93 -14.13
N GLU A 105 16.30 -20.82 -15.44
CA GLU A 105 16.86 -21.87 -16.30
C GLU A 105 18.31 -21.65 -16.80
N THR A 106 19.05 -20.62 -16.35
CA THR A 106 20.33 -20.24 -17.01
C THR A 106 21.62 -20.43 -16.21
N SER A 107 21.64 -21.29 -15.19
CA SER A 107 22.86 -21.60 -14.43
C SER A 107 23.35 -23.05 -14.50
N PHE A 108 22.85 -23.88 -15.43
CA PHE A 108 23.23 -25.30 -15.56
C PHE A 108 23.70 -25.74 -16.96
N SER A 109 24.32 -24.87 -17.76
CA SER A 109 24.90 -25.31 -19.05
C SER A 109 26.14 -24.52 -19.42
N ALA A 110 27.28 -24.85 -18.83
CA ALA A 110 28.59 -24.46 -19.36
C ALA A 110 29.77 -25.36 -18.95
N ASP A 111 29.55 -26.58 -18.46
CA ASP A 111 30.66 -27.51 -18.16
C ASP A 111 30.25 -28.97 -18.33
N GLU A 112 29.76 -29.34 -19.51
CA GLU A 112 29.66 -30.75 -19.92
C GLU A 112 30.03 -30.89 -21.40
N SER A 113 31.29 -30.62 -21.71
CA SER A 113 31.92 -30.98 -22.98
C SER A 113 33.35 -31.41 -22.73
N ALA A 114 33.51 -32.58 -22.10
CA ALA A 114 34.65 -33.48 -22.36
C ALA A 114 34.61 -34.74 -21.47
N VAL A 115 33.66 -35.67 -21.68
CA VAL A 115 33.97 -37.11 -21.51
C VAL A 115 33.11 -37.93 -22.48
N THR A 116 33.55 -38.01 -23.74
CA THR A 116 33.25 -39.14 -24.60
C THR A 116 34.33 -40.19 -24.38
N ALA A 117 33.97 -41.33 -23.76
CA ALA A 117 34.40 -42.69 -24.15
C ALA A 117 34.25 -43.69 -22.99
N ALA A 118 33.24 -44.55 -23.07
CA ALA A 118 33.32 -46.02 -22.93
C ALA A 118 32.02 -46.62 -22.36
N LEU A 119 31.36 -47.44 -23.19
CA LEU A 119 30.32 -48.43 -22.90
C LEU A 119 30.79 -49.50 -21.88
N PRO A 120 29.90 -50.23 -21.16
CA PRO A 120 28.93 -51.20 -21.74
C PRO A 120 27.51 -51.09 -21.16
N ASP A 121 26.47 -51.07 -21.99
CA ASP A 121 25.66 -52.23 -22.42
C ASP A 121 25.35 -53.25 -21.30
N GLY A 122 24.09 -53.24 -20.86
CA GLY A 122 23.53 -54.21 -19.93
C GLY A 122 22.26 -53.73 -19.24
N THR A 123 21.10 -54.32 -19.63
CA THR A 123 19.95 -54.74 -18.77
C THR A 123 19.27 -53.67 -17.91
N ASP A 124 17.96 -53.40 -17.92
CA ASP A 124 16.75 -54.08 -18.40
C ASP A 124 15.64 -53.03 -18.59
N PRO A 125 14.63 -53.25 -19.45
CA PRO A 125 13.50 -52.34 -19.57
C PRO A 125 12.63 -52.36 -18.30
N LEU A 126 12.54 -51.20 -17.66
CA LEU A 126 11.64 -50.92 -16.53
C LEU A 126 10.17 -51.15 -16.98
N PRO A 127 9.33 -51.82 -16.17
CA PRO A 127 7.95 -52.09 -16.55
C PRO A 127 7.15 -50.79 -16.70
N THR A 128 6.59 -50.60 -17.90
CA THR A 128 5.65 -49.54 -18.22
C THR A 128 4.44 -49.62 -17.28
N PRO A 129 4.11 -48.56 -16.51
CA PRO A 129 2.89 -48.53 -15.74
C PRO A 129 1.69 -48.50 -16.70
N VAL A 130 0.87 -49.55 -16.63
CA VAL A 130 -0.40 -49.64 -17.36
C VAL A 130 -1.32 -48.54 -16.86
N LEU A 131 -1.58 -47.54 -17.70
CA LEU A 131 -2.60 -46.52 -17.47
C LEU A 131 -3.96 -47.22 -17.43
N GLN A 132 -4.58 -47.29 -16.25
CA GLN A 132 -5.96 -47.74 -16.12
C GLN A 132 -6.90 -46.70 -16.76
N PRO A 133 -7.90 -47.14 -17.55
CA PRO A 133 -8.92 -46.25 -18.09
C PRO A 133 -9.61 -45.47 -16.97
N VAL A 134 -9.58 -44.15 -17.08
CA VAL A 134 -10.28 -43.25 -16.14
C VAL A 134 -11.78 -43.44 -16.38
N GLU A 135 -12.48 -44.03 -15.40
CA GLU A 135 -13.93 -44.15 -15.46
C GLU A 135 -14.59 -42.75 -15.49
N PRO A 136 -15.67 -42.56 -16.25
CA PRO A 136 -16.39 -41.29 -16.31
C PRO A 136 -16.91 -40.90 -14.93
N TYR A 137 -16.37 -39.80 -14.39
CA TYR A 137 -16.86 -39.21 -13.14
C TYR A 137 -18.32 -38.77 -13.31
N SER A 138 -19.24 -39.50 -12.69
CA SER A 138 -20.62 -39.06 -12.53
C SER A 138 -20.70 -38.14 -11.31
N PRO A 139 -21.00 -36.84 -11.47
CA PRO A 139 -21.11 -35.94 -10.35
C PRO A 139 -22.28 -36.38 -9.44
N PRO A 140 -22.13 -36.29 -8.11
CA PRO A 140 -23.21 -36.59 -7.18
C PRO A 140 -24.38 -35.65 -7.42
N VAL A 141 -25.58 -36.24 -7.55
CA VAL A 141 -26.85 -35.51 -7.59
C VAL A 141 -27.01 -34.79 -6.26
N MET A 142 -26.74 -33.48 -6.26
CA MET A 142 -27.01 -32.62 -5.12
C MET A 142 -28.52 -32.30 -5.15
N ASP A 143 -29.25 -32.84 -4.19
CA ASP A 143 -30.65 -32.48 -3.94
C ASP A 143 -30.73 -30.97 -3.69
N VAL A 144 -31.48 -30.30 -4.57
CA VAL A 144 -31.78 -28.87 -4.48
C VAL A 144 -32.73 -28.67 -3.30
N PRO A 145 -32.33 -27.95 -2.23
CA PRO A 145 -33.24 -27.62 -1.15
C PRO A 145 -34.31 -26.65 -1.69
N GLN A 146 -35.58 -27.06 -1.60
CA GLN A 146 -36.71 -26.20 -1.89
C GLN A 146 -36.65 -24.93 -1.03
N SER A 147 -36.81 -23.77 -1.68
CA SER A 147 -36.86 -22.46 -1.03
C SER A 147 -38.02 -22.40 -0.03
N PRO A 148 -37.80 -21.92 1.21
CA PRO A 148 -38.90 -21.59 2.11
C PRO A 148 -39.53 -20.25 1.71
N ASP A 149 -40.87 -20.26 1.70
CA ASP A 149 -41.74 -19.12 1.40
C ASP A 149 -41.38 -17.85 2.17
N HIS A 150 -41.25 -16.75 1.43
CA HIS A 150 -41.13 -15.41 1.97
C HIS A 150 -42.47 -14.96 2.56
N SER A 151 -42.62 -15.09 3.87
CA SER A 151 -43.66 -14.40 4.62
C SER A 151 -43.27 -12.93 4.81
N VAL A 152 -44.04 -12.06 4.16
CA VAL A 152 -43.99 -10.60 4.27
C VAL A 152 -44.16 -10.20 5.74
N THR A 153 -43.08 -9.70 6.35
CA THR A 153 -43.14 -9.06 7.67
C THR A 153 -43.29 -7.55 7.49
N THR A 154 -44.47 -7.07 7.85
CA THR A 154 -44.87 -5.67 7.94
C THR A 154 -44.06 -4.96 9.02
N PHE A 155 -43.35 -3.89 8.67
CA PHE A 155 -42.68 -3.01 9.64
C PHE A 155 -43.70 -2.03 10.29
N PRO A 156 -43.67 -1.84 11.62
CA PRO A 156 -44.45 -0.79 12.29
C PRO A 156 -43.82 0.61 12.14
N PRO A 157 -44.60 1.68 12.41
CA PRO A 157 -44.25 3.06 12.05
C PRO A 157 -43.24 3.69 13.01
N VAL A 158 -42.43 4.57 12.42
CA VAL A 158 -41.41 5.43 13.04
C VAL A 158 -42.06 6.49 13.94
N GLY A 159 -41.74 6.42 15.23
CA GLY A 159 -41.73 7.51 16.21
C GLY A 159 -40.58 7.18 17.17
N SER A 160 -39.80 8.10 17.73
CA SER A 160 -40.01 9.51 18.06
C SER A 160 -38.64 10.15 18.30
N GLU A 161 -38.63 11.48 18.26
CA GLU A 161 -37.55 12.40 18.59
C GLU A 161 -36.65 11.97 19.74
N GLN A 162 -35.33 12.11 19.54
CA GLN A 162 -34.37 12.24 20.62
C GLN A 162 -33.55 13.51 20.37
N GLU A 163 -33.81 14.51 21.22
CA GLU A 163 -33.09 15.78 21.30
C GLU A 163 -31.58 15.56 21.41
N ASN A 164 -30.82 16.24 20.55
CA ASN A 164 -29.38 16.41 20.74
C ASN A 164 -29.13 17.71 21.54
N PRO A 165 -28.26 17.71 22.56
CA PRO A 165 -27.88 18.92 23.30
C PRO A 165 -26.96 19.83 22.47
N PRO A 166 -26.89 21.14 22.81
CA PRO A 166 -26.28 22.16 21.96
C PRO A 166 -24.76 22.02 21.88
N THR A 167 -24.26 22.17 20.65
CA THR A 167 -22.84 22.23 20.31
C THR A 167 -22.17 23.42 21.00
N GLN A 168 -21.17 23.12 21.81
CA GLN A 168 -20.33 24.10 22.49
C GLN A 168 -19.50 24.89 21.46
N ILE A 169 -19.68 26.21 21.47
CA ILE A 169 -19.00 27.18 20.62
C ILE A 169 -17.51 27.21 20.99
N ASN A 170 -16.65 26.96 20.01
CA ASN A 170 -15.20 27.03 20.15
C ASN A 170 -14.73 28.49 19.95
N PRO A 171 -14.12 29.17 20.95
CA PRO A 171 -13.75 30.57 20.83
C PRO A 171 -12.25 30.72 20.56
N TYR A 172 -11.83 30.62 19.30
CA TYR A 172 -10.51 31.10 18.87
C TYR A 172 -10.55 31.47 17.38
N ILE A 173 -10.97 32.70 17.07
CA ILE A 173 -10.65 33.40 15.82
C ILE A 173 -10.03 34.75 16.19
N MET A 174 -8.71 34.80 16.06
CA MET A 174 -7.81 35.96 16.17
C MET A 174 -6.55 35.51 15.40
N TYR A 175 -5.99 36.14 14.37
CA TYR A 175 -6.15 37.42 13.70
C TYR A 175 -5.86 37.20 12.20
N ALA A 176 -6.60 37.85 11.30
CA ALA A 176 -6.19 38.03 9.91
C ALA A 176 -5.56 39.44 9.77
N PRO A 177 -4.38 39.58 9.13
CA PRO A 177 -3.80 40.90 8.86
C PRO A 177 -4.52 41.62 7.71
N PRO A 178 -4.51 42.97 7.68
CA PRO A 178 -5.32 43.79 6.79
C PRO A 178 -4.77 43.83 5.35
N ALA A 179 -5.72 43.89 4.42
CA ALA A 179 -5.49 44.12 2.99
C ALA A 179 -5.04 45.56 2.71
N SER A 180 -4.02 45.71 1.88
CA SER A 180 -3.59 46.97 1.28
C SER A 180 -4.14 47.12 -0.15
N VAL A 181 -5.22 47.89 -0.26
CA VAL A 181 -5.48 49.05 -1.15
C VAL A 181 -4.52 49.18 -2.36
N THR A 182 -5.00 48.89 -3.58
CA THR A 182 -5.45 49.83 -4.64
C THR A 182 -4.33 50.35 -5.54
N GLU A 183 -4.36 49.97 -6.82
CA GLU A 183 -4.22 50.91 -7.95
C GLU A 183 -4.63 50.26 -9.29
N SER A 184 -5.35 51.04 -10.09
CA SER A 184 -5.72 50.87 -11.51
C SER A 184 -5.99 52.29 -12.03
N PRO A 185 -6.00 52.60 -13.34
CA PRO A 185 -5.35 51.98 -14.51
C PRO A 185 -4.57 53.07 -15.33
N PRO A 186 -4.27 52.86 -16.64
CA PRO A 186 -5.19 53.49 -17.58
C PRO A 186 -5.56 52.64 -18.82
N SER A 187 -6.71 53.04 -19.35
CA SER A 187 -7.43 52.68 -20.56
C SER A 187 -6.64 52.82 -21.86
N VAL A 188 -6.78 51.84 -22.76
CA VAL A 188 -6.77 52.05 -24.22
C VAL A 188 -7.88 51.23 -24.86
N SER A 189 -8.61 51.93 -25.72
CA SER A 189 -9.79 51.57 -26.50
C SER A 189 -9.39 50.83 -27.79
N ASP A 190 -10.17 49.83 -28.21
CA ASP A 190 -10.96 49.87 -29.46
C ASP A 190 -11.42 48.47 -29.95
N ASN A 191 -12.74 48.39 -30.09
CA ASN A 191 -13.54 47.63 -31.05
C ASN A 191 -12.89 46.52 -31.90
N HIS A 192 -13.46 45.32 -31.84
CA HIS A 192 -13.97 44.67 -33.05
C HIS A 192 -15.06 43.63 -32.73
N THR A 193 -16.24 43.87 -33.28
CA THR A 193 -17.37 42.96 -33.40
C THR A 193 -16.97 41.71 -34.18
N SER A 194 -17.12 40.52 -33.60
CA SER A 194 -17.30 39.25 -34.34
C SER A 194 -17.81 38.18 -33.39
N ARG A 195 -19.08 37.81 -33.59
CA ARG A 195 -19.68 36.57 -33.09
C ARG A 195 -19.08 35.42 -33.91
N PRO A 196 -18.64 34.33 -33.27
CA PRO A 196 -19.30 33.07 -33.60
C PRO A 196 -19.52 32.18 -32.37
N SER A 197 -20.60 31.43 -32.47
CA SER A 197 -20.93 30.24 -31.68
C SER A 197 -19.75 29.24 -31.68
N ASP A 198 -19.70 28.40 -30.64
CA ASP A 198 -18.78 27.27 -30.41
C ASP A 198 -17.62 27.53 -29.45
N LEU A 199 -17.92 27.47 -28.14
CA LEU A 199 -16.90 27.14 -27.13
C LEU A 199 -17.51 26.43 -25.91
N ILE A 200 -18.02 25.22 -26.13
CA ILE A 200 -18.09 24.21 -25.07
C ILE A 200 -16.64 23.73 -24.83
N ARG A 201 -15.95 24.32 -23.84
CA ARG A 201 -14.67 23.79 -23.35
C ARG A 201 -14.52 24.04 -21.85
N ARG A 202 -14.56 22.91 -21.13
CA ARG A 202 -13.71 22.56 -19.98
C ARG A 202 -13.73 23.50 -18.77
N LEU A 203 -14.67 23.21 -17.86
CA LEU A 203 -14.45 23.41 -16.43
C LEU A 203 -13.42 22.36 -15.93
N PRO A 204 -12.41 22.73 -15.13
CA PRO A 204 -11.49 21.77 -14.55
C PRO A 204 -12.16 20.98 -13.42
N ASP A 205 -12.16 19.65 -13.51
CA ASP A 205 -12.70 18.68 -12.55
C ASP A 205 -12.01 18.67 -11.17
N ASN A 206 -11.24 19.71 -10.84
CA ASN A 206 -10.35 19.73 -9.69
C ASN A 206 -11.01 20.22 -8.40
N PHE A 207 -12.31 20.56 -8.41
CA PHE A 207 -12.94 21.22 -7.25
C PHE A 207 -13.78 20.30 -6.34
N VAL A 208 -14.06 19.06 -6.73
CA VAL A 208 -14.84 18.11 -5.89
C VAL A 208 -13.94 17.15 -5.08
N SER A 209 -12.64 17.10 -5.37
CA SER A 209 -11.73 16.13 -4.73
C SER A 209 -11.16 16.57 -3.37
N SER A 210 -11.52 17.76 -2.87
CA SER A 210 -10.96 18.34 -1.64
C SER A 210 -11.76 18.04 -0.35
N MET A 211 -12.96 17.47 -0.41
CA MET A 211 -13.79 17.26 0.79
C MET A 211 -13.86 15.80 1.29
N VAL A 212 -13.29 14.82 0.58
CA VAL A 212 -13.36 13.40 0.99
C VAL A 212 -12.06 12.90 1.66
N THR A 213 -11.01 13.72 1.73
CA THR A 213 -9.73 13.35 2.39
C THR A 213 -9.72 13.63 3.89
N SER A 214 -10.69 14.38 4.44
CA SER A 214 -10.70 14.75 5.86
C SER A 214 -11.13 13.63 6.80
N GLN A 215 -11.78 12.56 6.32
CA GLN A 215 -12.35 11.52 7.19
C GLN A 215 -11.44 10.28 7.40
N ARG A 216 -10.32 10.15 6.65
CA ARG A 216 -9.40 9.00 6.78
C ARG A 216 -8.18 9.27 7.67
N SER A 217 -8.00 10.49 8.16
CA SER A 217 -6.82 10.88 8.96
C SER A 217 -6.89 10.43 10.42
N THR A 218 -8.07 10.13 10.97
CA THR A 218 -8.22 9.73 12.38
C THR A 218 -7.64 8.35 12.68
N LYS A 219 -7.56 7.43 11.71
CA LYS A 219 -7.03 6.07 11.94
C LYS A 219 -5.51 6.01 12.11
N ILE A 220 -4.77 6.99 11.60
CA ILE A 220 -3.31 7.03 11.72
C ILE A 220 -2.88 7.39 13.16
N TRP A 221 -3.67 8.23 13.84
CA TRP A 221 -3.41 8.61 15.23
C TRP A 221 -3.48 7.43 16.21
N TYR A 222 -4.30 6.42 15.94
CA TYR A 222 -4.40 5.22 16.79
C TYR A 222 -3.13 4.35 16.79
N TYR A 223 -2.32 4.41 15.73
CA TYR A 223 -1.03 3.69 15.69
C TYR A 223 0.11 4.55 16.25
N PHE A 224 -0.02 5.88 16.21
CA PHE A 224 0.98 6.79 16.76
C PHE A 224 0.91 6.91 18.28
N LEU A 225 -0.30 6.91 18.86
CA LEU A 225 -0.50 6.99 20.31
C LEU A 225 0.26 5.93 21.12
N PRO A 226 0.19 4.62 20.80
CA PRO A 226 0.87 3.60 21.60
C PRO A 226 2.40 3.69 21.47
N VAL A 227 2.92 4.09 20.31
CA VAL A 227 4.38 4.26 20.11
C VAL A 227 4.89 5.46 20.91
N VAL A 228 4.20 6.60 20.84
CA VAL A 228 4.55 7.79 21.63
C VAL A 228 4.41 7.52 23.13
N SER A 229 3.35 6.82 23.55
CA SER A 229 3.14 6.41 24.94
C SER A 229 4.25 5.49 25.43
N PHE A 230 4.71 4.53 24.62
CA PHE A 230 5.81 3.64 24.94
C PHE A 230 7.15 4.38 25.07
N ILE A 231 7.45 5.29 24.14
CA ILE A 231 8.66 6.13 24.21
C ILE A 231 8.64 7.01 25.46
N LEU A 232 7.49 7.61 25.78
CA LEU A 232 7.34 8.48 26.94
C LEU A 232 7.49 7.70 28.25
N THR A 233 6.88 6.51 28.36
CA THR A 233 7.03 5.65 29.54
C THR A 233 8.46 5.15 29.72
N PHE A 234 9.15 4.79 28.63
CA PHE A 234 10.56 4.42 28.68
C PHE A 234 11.45 5.59 29.13
N LEU A 235 11.21 6.79 28.58
CA LEU A 235 11.94 8.00 28.95
C LEU A 235 11.72 8.37 30.42
N ILE A 236 10.48 8.32 30.92
CA ILE A 236 10.17 8.60 32.33
C ILE A 236 10.84 7.57 33.23
N THR A 237 10.75 6.27 32.90
CA THR A 237 11.38 5.20 33.67
C THR A 237 12.90 5.37 33.72
N TYR A 238 13.51 5.75 32.60
CA TYR A 238 14.94 6.05 32.52
C TYR A 238 15.33 7.23 33.40
N ILE A 239 14.58 8.34 33.37
CA ILE A 239 14.83 9.51 34.23
C ILE A 239 14.67 9.15 35.71
N VAL A 240 13.65 8.38 36.08
CA VAL A 240 13.45 7.93 37.47
C VAL A 240 14.57 7.00 37.93
N SER A 241 15.03 6.10 37.06
CA SER A 241 16.17 5.22 37.34
C SER A 241 17.47 6.00 37.51
N LEU A 242 17.71 7.02 36.69
CA LEU A 242 18.84 7.95 36.87
C LEU A 242 18.74 8.72 38.20
N ALA A 243 17.57 9.24 38.54
CA ALA A 243 17.34 9.96 39.80
C ALA A 243 17.49 9.07 41.05
N SER A 244 17.20 7.77 40.92
CA SER A 244 17.29 6.81 42.04
C SER A 244 18.71 6.27 42.25
N SER A 245 19.61 6.44 41.26
CA SER A 245 20.92 5.79 41.26
C SER A 245 22.08 6.62 41.79
N SER A 246 21.91 7.89 42.16
CA SER A 246 23.03 8.69 42.70
C SER A 246 22.63 9.95 43.46
N ASP A 247 23.46 10.31 44.43
CA ASP A 247 23.62 11.61 45.12
C ASP A 247 23.87 12.82 44.18
N SER A 248 23.46 12.74 42.92
CA SER A 248 23.71 13.76 41.92
C SER A 248 22.69 14.89 42.03
N SER A 249 23.21 16.10 42.22
CA SER A 249 22.40 17.32 42.28
C SER A 249 21.54 17.45 41.02
N PRO A 250 20.26 17.86 41.10
CA PRO A 250 19.35 17.97 39.95
C PRO A 250 19.88 18.85 38.80
N LEU A 251 20.83 19.74 39.10
CA LEU A 251 21.54 20.60 38.15
C LEU A 251 22.45 19.84 37.17
N SER A 252 23.08 18.73 37.57
CA SER A 252 23.93 17.94 36.68
C SER A 252 23.10 17.16 35.66
N LEU A 253 21.96 16.64 36.10
CA LEU A 253 21.02 15.88 35.27
C LEU A 253 20.41 16.77 34.18
N TYR A 254 20.03 18.01 34.52
CA TYR A 254 19.54 19.00 33.55
C TYR A 254 20.58 19.32 32.46
N ARG A 255 21.86 19.48 32.82
CA ARG A 255 22.94 19.74 31.85
C ARG A 255 23.17 18.57 30.91
N SER A 256 23.12 17.33 31.41
CA SER A 256 23.24 16.13 30.58
C SER A 256 22.11 16.00 29.57
N VAL A 257 20.87 16.28 29.99
CA VAL A 257 19.70 16.27 29.08
C VAL A 257 19.81 17.38 28.03
N GLN A 258 20.24 18.58 28.42
CA GLN A 258 20.41 19.70 27.50
C GLN A 258 21.51 19.43 26.46
N ALA A 259 22.62 18.81 26.86
CA ALA A 259 23.69 18.39 25.95
C ALA A 259 23.24 17.30 24.96
N LEU A 260 22.35 16.38 25.39
CA LEU A 260 21.78 15.38 24.50
C LEU A 260 20.82 16.01 23.48
N ALA A 261 19.96 16.93 23.94
CA ALA A 261 19.00 17.63 23.09
C ALA A 261 19.67 18.53 22.04
N SER A 262 20.86 19.07 22.30
CA SER A 262 21.61 19.87 21.31
C SER A 262 22.29 19.04 20.22
N ASN A 263 22.38 17.72 20.38
CA ASN A 263 22.99 16.81 19.40
C ASN A 263 21.97 16.09 18.51
N LEU A 264 20.68 16.34 18.72
CA LEU A 264 19.56 15.85 17.92
C LEU A 264 19.02 16.97 17.02
#